data_AF-A0A076H4U5-F1
#
_entry.id   AF-A0A076H4U5-F1
#
_cell.length_a   1.000
_cell.length_b   1.000
_cell.length_c   1.000
_cell.angle_alpha   90.00
_cell.angle_beta   90.00
_cell.angle_gamma   90.00
#
_symmetry.space_group_name_H-M   'P 1'
#
loop_
_entity.id
_entity.type
_entity.pdbx_description
1 polymer ?
#
loop_
_entity_poly.entity_id
_entity_poly.type
_entity_poly.pdbx_seq_one_letter_code
_entity_poly.pdbx_strand_id
1 'polypeptide(L)'
;MNFTIVILDEHVTAYPQVEWSDWKDENRKQMISQGDHWSKGTLAGDDIWDCLKRNKINPDHVVQWKPESEKLHRVSLPLLT
;
A
#
# COMPACT_ATOMS: atom_id res chain seq x y z
N MET A 1 -9.85 12.63 -2.59
CA MET A 1 -8.55 12.36 -3.24
C MET A 1 -8.42 10.87 -3.48
N ASN A 2 -7.49 10.44 -4.34
CA ASN A 2 -7.19 9.02 -4.54
C ASN A 2 -5.89 8.66 -3.84
N PHE A 3 -5.87 7.51 -3.19
CA PHE A 3 -4.71 6.97 -2.49
C PHE A 3 -4.40 5.58 -3.05
N THR A 4 -3.17 5.37 -3.49
CA THR A 4 -2.66 4.03 -3.76
C THR A 4 -2.16 3.43 -2.45
N ILE A 5 -2.73 2.30 -2.07
CA ILE A 5 -2.28 1.50 -0.92
C ILE A 5 -1.64 0.21 -1.42
N VAL A 6 -0.70 -0.31 -0.64
CA VAL A 6 0.00 -1.58 -0.90
C VAL A 6 -0.16 -2.46 0.32
N ILE A 7 -0.54 -3.71 0.10
CA ILE A 7 -0.71 -4.75 1.11
C ILE A 7 0.02 -6.03 0.67
N LEU A 8 0.20 -6.97 1.59
CA LEU A 8 0.61 -8.33 1.25
C LEU A 8 -0.50 -9.07 0.48
N ASP A 9 -0.10 -9.90 -0.49
CA ASP A 9 -1.05 -10.71 -1.26
C ASP A 9 -1.90 -11.62 -0.38
N GLU A 10 -1.39 -12.07 0.78
CA GLU A 10 -2.13 -12.90 1.73
C GLU A 10 -3.40 -12.20 2.25
N HIS A 11 -3.40 -10.87 2.29
CA HIS A 11 -4.51 -10.05 2.78
C HIS A 11 -5.48 -9.60 1.68
N VAL A 12 -5.17 -9.81 0.40
CA VAL A 12 -6.03 -9.42 -0.75
C VAL A 12 -7.42 -10.02 -0.62
N THR A 13 -7.48 -11.31 -0.25
CA THR A 13 -8.75 -12.04 -0.12
C THR A 13 -9.63 -11.52 1.02
N ALA A 14 -9.05 -10.80 2.00
CA ALA A 14 -9.81 -10.16 3.07
C ALA A 14 -10.57 -8.90 2.60
N TYR A 15 -10.19 -8.34 1.44
CA TYR A 15 -10.73 -7.10 0.90
C TYR A 15 -11.20 -7.27 -0.56
N PRO A 16 -12.20 -8.13 -0.83
CA PRO A 16 -12.66 -8.44 -2.19
C PRO A 16 -13.31 -7.26 -2.91
N GLN A 17 -13.73 -6.21 -2.17
CA GLN A 17 -14.31 -4.99 -2.73
C GLN A 17 -13.27 -4.05 -3.38
N VAL A 18 -11.97 -4.30 -3.16
CA VAL A 18 -10.90 -3.47 -3.70
C VAL A 18 -10.31 -4.16 -4.92
N GLU A 19 -10.15 -3.42 -6.01
CA GLU A 19 -9.43 -3.92 -7.18
C GLU A 19 -7.93 -3.88 -6.89
N TRP A 20 -7.39 -5.07 -6.63
CA TRP A 20 -5.96 -5.28 -6.40
C TRP A 20 -5.25 -5.58 -7.72
N SER A 21 -4.03 -5.08 -7.86
CA SER A 21 -3.15 -5.36 -8.99
C SER A 21 -1.74 -5.63 -8.47
N ASP A 22 -1.01 -6.49 -9.17
CA ASP A 22 0.40 -6.79 -8.87
C ASP A 22 1.21 -5.49 -8.70
N TRP A 23 1.88 -5.37 -7.56
CA TRP A 23 2.78 -4.27 -7.29
C TRP A 23 4.22 -4.66 -7.66
N LYS A 24 4.68 -4.16 -8.81
CA LYS A 24 6.03 -4.38 -9.37
C LYS A 24 6.85 -3.08 -9.46
N ASP A 25 6.81 -2.26 -8.41
CA ASP A 25 7.57 -1.00 -8.40
C ASP A 25 9.07 -1.27 -8.11
N GLU A 26 9.97 -0.41 -8.58
CA GLU A 26 11.42 -0.55 -8.39
C GLU A 26 11.82 -0.56 -6.90
N ASN A 27 10.94 -0.02 -6.03
CA ASN A 27 11.06 -0.08 -4.58
C ASN A 27 10.91 -1.49 -3.98
N ARG A 28 10.45 -2.49 -4.74
CA ARG A 28 10.43 -3.91 -4.37
C ARG A 28 11.80 -4.40 -3.92
N LYS A 29 12.89 -3.86 -4.49
CA LYS A 29 14.27 -4.20 -4.09
C LYS A 29 14.68 -3.67 -2.71
N GLN A 30 14.00 -2.65 -2.19
CA GLN A 30 14.31 -2.06 -0.88
C GLN A 30 13.51 -2.73 0.26
N MET A 31 12.44 -3.46 -0.05
CA MET A 31 11.59 -4.15 0.93
C MET A 31 11.95 -5.64 0.96
N ILE A 32 13.08 -5.97 1.58
CA ILE A 32 13.69 -7.31 1.60
C ILE A 32 12.93 -8.32 2.49
N SER A 33 11.93 -7.92 3.28
CA SER A 33 11.54 -8.71 4.47
C SER A 33 10.39 -9.72 4.33
N GLN A 34 9.60 -9.76 3.26
CA GLN A 34 8.36 -10.59 3.23
C GLN A 34 8.11 -11.32 1.90
N GLY A 35 9.15 -11.43 1.06
CA GLY A 35 8.97 -12.02 -0.26
C GLY A 35 8.20 -11.09 -1.18
N ASP A 36 8.14 -11.48 -2.43
CA ASP A 36 7.94 -10.61 -3.56
C ASP A 36 6.45 -10.43 -3.92
N HIS A 37 5.56 -10.63 -2.94
CA HIS A 37 4.11 -10.86 -3.04
C HIS A 37 3.29 -9.69 -2.50
N TRP A 38 3.19 -8.66 -3.32
CA TRP A 38 2.55 -7.40 -2.94
C TRP A 38 1.49 -7.01 -3.95
N SER A 39 0.39 -6.52 -3.43
CA SER A 39 -0.73 -6.05 -4.22
C SER A 39 -1.02 -4.59 -3.88
N LYS A 40 -1.26 -3.81 -4.92
CA LYS A 40 -1.69 -2.41 -4.79
C LYS A 40 -3.16 -2.24 -5.18
N GLY A 41 -3.83 -1.33 -4.50
CA GLY A 41 -5.19 -0.90 -4.82
C GLY A 41 -5.29 0.62 -4.76
N THR A 42 -6.16 1.21 -5.57
CA THR A 42 -6.44 2.65 -5.51
C THR A 42 -7.80 2.88 -4.88
N LEU A 43 -7.83 3.70 -3.82
CA LEU A 43 -9.04 4.00 -3.06
C LEU A 43 -9.29 5.50 -3.02
N ALA A 44 -10.56 5.88 -3.06
CA ALA A 44 -10.98 7.27 -2.91
C ALA A 44 -11.37 7.56 -1.47
N GLY A 45 -10.95 8.72 -0.97
CA GLY A 45 -11.30 9.23 0.35
C GLY A 45 -10.79 10.63 0.58
N ASP A 46 -11.21 11.24 1.68
CA ASP A 46 -10.78 12.61 2.04
C ASP A 46 -9.32 12.61 2.54
N ASP A 47 -8.93 11.55 3.26
CA ASP A 47 -7.57 11.24 3.68
C ASP A 47 -7.33 9.72 3.69
N ILE A 48 -6.11 9.27 4.03
CA ILE A 48 -5.77 7.84 4.06
C ILE A 48 -6.58 7.06 5.10
N TRP A 49 -6.89 7.65 6.26
CA TRP A 49 -7.67 6.99 7.31
C TRP A 49 -9.13 6.84 6.91
N ASP A 50 -9.71 7.84 6.24
CA ASP A 50 -11.03 7.75 5.64
C ASP A 50 -11.09 6.63 4.59
N CYS A 51 -10.08 6.54 3.71
CA CYS A 51 -9.96 5.45 2.73
C CYS A 51 -10.00 4.07 3.40
N LEU A 52 -9.15 3.85 4.41
CA LEU A 52 -9.06 2.58 5.11
C LEU A 52 -10.35 2.25 5.85
N LYS A 53 -10.93 3.23 6.56
CA LYS A 53 -12.16 3.04 7.33
C LYS A 53 -13.35 2.71 6.44
N ARG A 54 -13.53 3.42 5.33
CA ARG A 54 -14.65 3.19 4.39
C ARG A 54 -14.56 1.83 3.71
N ASN A 55 -13.34 1.38 3.42
CA ASN A 55 -13.08 0.08 2.81
C ASN A 55 -12.86 -1.03 3.84
N LYS A 56 -13.01 -0.74 5.14
CA LYS A 56 -12.79 -1.68 6.26
C LYS A 56 -11.42 -2.37 6.22
N ILE A 57 -10.40 -1.65 5.76
CA ILE A 57 -9.04 -2.17 5.66
C ILE A 57 -8.36 -1.98 7.01
N ASN A 58 -7.77 -3.07 7.52
CA ASN A 58 -6.93 -3.01 8.70
C ASN A 58 -5.65 -2.21 8.37
N PRO A 59 -5.37 -1.10 9.06
CA PRO A 59 -4.14 -0.33 8.85
C PRO A 59 -2.86 -1.16 9.02
N ASP A 60 -2.88 -2.20 9.87
CA ASP A 60 -1.72 -3.07 10.08
C ASP A 60 -1.37 -3.92 8.85
N HIS A 61 -2.31 -4.09 7.92
CA HIS A 61 -2.07 -4.84 6.68
C HIS A 61 -1.50 -3.94 5.57
N VAL A 62 -1.47 -2.62 5.79
CA VAL A 62 -0.98 -1.63 4.82
C VAL A 62 0.51 -1.41 5.04
N VAL A 63 1.31 -1.89 4.10
CA VAL A 63 2.76 -1.76 4.16
C VAL A 63 3.26 -0.46 3.55
N GLN A 64 2.49 0.12 2.64
CA GLN A 64 2.79 1.42 2.04
C GLN A 64 1.51 2.08 1.54
N TRP A 65 1.47 3.40 1.58
CA TRP A 65 0.44 4.19 0.91
C TRP A 65 1.03 5.48 0.36
N LYS A 66 0.37 6.02 -0.67
CA LYS A 66 0.68 7.34 -1.24
C LYS A 66 -0.57 7.96 -1.86
N PRO A 67 -0.73 9.29 -1.84
CA PRO A 67 -1.70 9.94 -2.70
C PRO A 67 -1.34 9.67 -4.17
N GLU A 68 -2.35 9.41 -5.00
CA GLU A 68 -2.16 9.28 -6.45
C GLU A 68 -1.57 10.56 -7.06
N SER A 69 -1.87 11.71 -6.45
CA SER A 69 -1.35 13.02 -6.86
C SER A 69 0.08 13.31 -6.40
N GLU A 70 0.65 12.56 -5.45
CA GLU A 70 2.03 12.76 -5.02
C GLU A 70 2.99 11.92 -5.87
N LYS A 71 3.87 12.62 -6.61
CA LYS A 71 5.05 12.00 -7.22
C LYS A 71 5.90 11.39 -6.10
N LEU A 72 6.22 10.09 -6.23
CA LEU A 72 7.02 9.32 -5.27
C LEU A 72 8.28 10.10 -4.84
N HIS A 73 8.33 10.55 -3.59
CA HIS A 73 9.59 10.94 -2.96
C HIS A 73 10.10 9.76 -2.13
N ARG A 74 11.21 9.19 -2.59
CA ARG A 74 11.94 8.06 -2.01
C ARG A 74 12.33 8.37 -0.57
N VAL A 75 11.76 7.65 0.40
CA VAL A 75 12.18 7.68 1.82
C VAL A 75 13.09 6.50 2.09
N SER A 76 14.35 6.80 2.41
CA SER A 76 15.35 5.83 2.88
C SER A 76 15.07 5.51 4.35
N LEU A 77 15.11 4.23 4.73
CA LEU A 77 15.09 3.81 6.13
C LEU A 77 16.36 4.30 6.85
N PRO A 78 16.28 4.74 8.12
CA PRO A 78 17.47 5.08 8.88
C PRO A 78 18.32 3.83 9.12
N LEU A 79 19.63 3.94 8.84
CA LEU A 79 20.62 2.95 9.21
C LEU A 79 20.65 2.85 10.74
N LEU A 80 20.40 1.64 11.27
CA LEU A 80 20.72 1.29 12.64
C LEU A 80 22.24 1.35 12.80
N THR A 81 22.75 2.41 13.43
CA THR A 81 24.11 2.49 14.01
C THR A 81 24.11 2.04 15.44
#